data_AF-A0A644TZG6-F1
#
_entry.id   AF-A0A644TZG6-F1
#
_cell.length_a   1.000
_cell.length_b   1.000
_cell.length_c   1.000
_cell.angle_alpha   90.00
_cell.angle_beta   90.00
_cell.angle_gamma   90.00
#
_symmetry.space_group_name_H-M   'P 1'
#
loop_
_entity.id
_entity.type
_entity.pdbx_description
1 polymer ?
#
loop_
_entity_poly.entity_id
_entity_poly.type
_entity_poly.pdbx_seq_one_letter_code
_entity_poly.pdbx_strand_id
1 'polypeptide(L)'
;MKKTLTIIAAVALAIYLNPQAIKAQTCATCPGNTVTGASASALGSNNTVSGTNSAAIGNNNNISSFSSIVIGSYSNVYTGNSTIIGGGSTINNGCSESYIFGNGSVIGNSNCMLIGHRLQSAAGSQIILGSGPGGGFLTSNKMHSLAVGFLSTVPTFFVGESPSSIRTGKVSIGNTTDPQAKLHIRADAAEDASLLLEATGTNKISSFIMAGGQAYLGTASNNHSLSFVTGGTNTRMFINAANGNIGIGSEEPVARLQVKDGDIFVEDINRGIIMKSPDGNCWRGVLNNSGQLEFTLLPDCNMVTGSSVKQDVNPGVVVRPNPASGFLMVDISAAGEHRFTAYKLLDSAGKEVISGKIEQLSTRIEMGSVKNGIYFLHLSGENSFWSEKVIIRQ
;
A
#
# COMPACT_ATOMS: atom_id res chain seq x y z
N MET A 1 -36.22 -59.05 -40.97
CA MET A 1 -37.15 -58.13 -40.29
C MET A 1 -37.72 -58.67 -38.98
N LYS A 2 -38.26 -59.90 -38.90
CA LYS A 2 -38.88 -60.41 -37.66
C LYS A 2 -37.94 -60.46 -36.44
N LYS A 3 -36.71 -60.98 -36.55
CA LYS A 3 -35.75 -61.08 -35.42
C LYS A 3 -35.33 -59.72 -34.86
N THR A 4 -35.18 -58.70 -35.71
CA THR A 4 -34.81 -57.34 -35.30
C THR A 4 -35.94 -56.67 -34.51
N LEU A 5 -37.19 -56.89 -34.92
CA LEU A 5 -38.36 -56.34 -34.24
C LEU A 5 -38.57 -56.96 -32.85
N THR A 6 -38.30 -58.27 -32.69
CA THR A 6 -38.40 -58.94 -31.40
C THR A 6 -37.33 -58.47 -30.40
N ILE A 7 -36.12 -58.19 -30.88
CA ILE A 7 -35.03 -57.67 -30.02
C ILE A 7 -35.37 -56.24 -29.56
N ILE A 8 -35.89 -55.39 -30.45
CA ILE A 8 -36.30 -54.03 -30.10
C ILE A 8 -37.46 -54.04 -29.10
N ALA A 9 -38.45 -54.93 -29.29
CA ALA A 9 -39.56 -55.06 -28.35
C ALA A 9 -39.12 -55.58 -26.97
N ALA A 10 -38.18 -56.54 -26.93
CA ALA A 10 -37.64 -57.06 -25.67
C ALA A 10 -36.80 -56.02 -24.91
N VAL A 11 -36.03 -55.20 -25.61
CA VAL A 11 -35.26 -54.09 -24.99
C VAL A 11 -36.21 -52.99 -24.50
N ALA A 12 -37.24 -52.62 -25.27
CA ALA A 12 -38.25 -51.66 -24.84
C ALA A 12 -39.03 -52.16 -23.60
N LEU A 13 -39.37 -53.44 -23.56
CA LEU A 13 -40.05 -54.06 -22.43
C LEU A 13 -39.15 -54.15 -21.19
N ALA A 14 -37.85 -54.43 -21.35
CA ALA A 14 -36.88 -54.43 -20.26
C ALA A 14 -36.67 -53.02 -19.65
N ILE A 15 -36.71 -51.96 -20.48
CA ILE A 15 -36.66 -50.57 -20.01
C ILE A 15 -37.96 -50.18 -19.28
N TYR A 16 -39.11 -50.68 -19.75
CA TYR A 16 -40.40 -50.43 -19.12
C TYR A 16 -40.60 -51.20 -17.79
N LEU A 17 -40.04 -52.40 -17.69
CA LEU A 17 -40.14 -53.28 -16.51
C LEU A 17 -39.07 -52.99 -15.44
N ASN A 18 -37.94 -52.39 -15.83
CA ASN A 18 -36.94 -51.86 -14.92
C ASN A 18 -36.79 -50.35 -15.14
N PRO A 19 -37.76 -49.53 -14.68
CA PRO A 19 -37.42 -48.14 -14.41
C PRO A 19 -36.35 -48.22 -13.33
N GLN A 20 -35.08 -48.03 -13.72
CA GLN A 20 -34.06 -47.62 -12.78
C GLN A 20 -34.60 -46.32 -12.22
N ALA A 21 -35.31 -46.41 -11.08
CA ALA A 21 -35.56 -45.29 -10.23
C ALA A 21 -34.16 -44.83 -9.85
N ILE A 22 -33.62 -43.88 -10.63
CA ILE A 22 -32.59 -42.99 -10.16
C ILE A 22 -33.20 -42.50 -8.86
N LYS A 23 -32.73 -43.04 -7.72
CA LYS A 23 -33.16 -42.55 -6.42
C LYS A 23 -32.65 -41.13 -6.38
N ALA A 24 -33.51 -40.21 -6.83
CA ALA A 24 -33.36 -38.79 -6.60
C ALA A 24 -33.01 -38.64 -5.12
N GLN A 25 -32.04 -37.78 -4.84
CA GLN A 25 -31.67 -37.34 -3.51
C GLN A 25 -32.88 -37.36 -2.56
N THR A 26 -32.77 -38.08 -1.44
CA THR A 26 -33.84 -38.08 -0.43
C THR A 26 -33.89 -36.69 0.19
N CYS A 27 -34.83 -35.87 -0.28
CA CYS A 27 -35.08 -34.53 0.24
C CYS A 27 -35.79 -34.64 1.59
N ALA A 28 -35.42 -33.77 2.54
CA ALA A 28 -36.00 -33.77 3.87
C ALA A 28 -36.97 -32.60 4.03
N THR A 29 -38.23 -32.89 4.34
CA THR A 29 -39.26 -31.87 4.59
C THR A 29 -39.98 -32.17 5.91
N CYS A 30 -39.84 -31.30 6.90
CA CYS A 30 -40.64 -31.38 8.13
C CYS A 30 -42.10 -30.95 7.86
N PRO A 31 -43.10 -31.46 8.61
CA PRO A 31 -44.48 -30.98 8.50
C PRO A 31 -44.59 -29.46 8.72
N GLY A 32 -45.55 -28.82 8.04
CA GLY A 32 -45.78 -27.37 8.16
C GLY A 32 -44.87 -26.50 7.28
N ASN A 33 -44.16 -27.09 6.31
CA ASN A 33 -43.41 -26.34 5.29
C ASN A 33 -44.08 -26.50 3.92
N THR A 34 -43.89 -25.52 3.04
CA THR A 34 -44.34 -25.53 1.65
C THR A 34 -43.14 -25.67 0.72
N VAL A 35 -42.91 -26.86 0.17
CA VAL A 35 -41.77 -27.15 -0.71
C VAL A 35 -42.28 -27.53 -2.09
N THR A 36 -42.03 -26.70 -3.10
CA THR A 36 -42.45 -26.92 -4.49
C THR A 36 -41.29 -26.96 -5.49
N GLY A 37 -40.08 -26.59 -5.06
CA GLY A 37 -38.88 -26.64 -5.90
C GLY A 37 -38.39 -28.08 -6.13
N ALA A 38 -37.89 -28.37 -7.34
CA ALA A 38 -37.26 -29.66 -7.62
C ALA A 38 -35.99 -29.83 -6.77
N SER A 39 -35.81 -31.00 -6.16
CA SER A 39 -34.66 -31.29 -5.27
C SER A 39 -34.49 -30.31 -4.09
N ALA A 40 -35.59 -29.68 -3.64
CA ALA A 40 -35.59 -28.74 -2.53
C ALA A 40 -35.84 -29.43 -1.17
N SER A 41 -35.40 -28.83 -0.08
CA SER A 41 -35.59 -29.34 1.29
C SER A 41 -35.96 -28.24 2.28
N ALA A 42 -36.74 -28.58 3.31
CA ALA A 42 -37.13 -27.65 4.37
C ALA A 42 -37.17 -28.34 5.74
N LEU A 43 -36.38 -27.83 6.69
CA LEU A 43 -36.35 -28.32 8.07
C LEU A 43 -36.84 -27.23 9.03
N GLY A 44 -37.65 -27.60 10.02
CA GLY A 44 -38.32 -26.65 10.92
C GLY A 44 -39.77 -26.38 10.51
N SER A 45 -40.25 -25.14 10.60
CA SER A 45 -41.68 -24.80 10.40
C SER A 45 -41.91 -23.55 9.56
N ASN A 46 -43.01 -23.53 8.81
CA ASN A 46 -43.47 -22.39 8.00
C ASN A 46 -42.47 -21.89 6.96
N ASN A 47 -41.53 -22.72 6.52
CA ASN A 47 -40.64 -22.34 5.42
C ASN A 47 -41.34 -22.58 4.07
N THR A 48 -41.14 -21.66 3.13
CA THR A 48 -41.56 -21.79 1.74
C THR A 48 -40.33 -21.92 0.85
N VAL A 49 -40.19 -23.04 0.13
CA VAL A 49 -39.05 -23.30 -0.75
C VAL A 49 -39.57 -23.71 -2.12
N SER A 50 -39.76 -22.72 -3.00
CA SER A 50 -40.15 -22.95 -4.39
C SER A 50 -38.95 -23.00 -5.35
N GLY A 51 -37.78 -22.61 -4.86
CA GLY A 51 -36.51 -22.68 -5.56
C GLY A 51 -36.00 -24.10 -5.82
N THR A 52 -35.64 -24.40 -7.06
CA THR A 52 -34.95 -25.66 -7.43
C THR A 52 -33.60 -25.77 -6.70
N ASN A 53 -33.22 -26.96 -6.25
CA ASN A 53 -31.96 -27.25 -5.55
C ASN A 53 -31.71 -26.38 -4.30
N SER A 54 -32.77 -25.96 -3.61
CA SER A 54 -32.68 -25.00 -2.50
C SER A 54 -33.02 -25.64 -1.15
N ALA A 55 -32.50 -25.07 -0.07
CA ALA A 55 -32.73 -25.58 1.28
C ALA A 55 -33.03 -24.48 2.29
N ALA A 56 -34.11 -24.64 3.05
CA ALA A 56 -34.41 -23.79 4.20
C ALA A 56 -34.32 -24.58 5.51
N ILE A 57 -33.69 -24.00 6.53
CA ILE A 57 -33.60 -24.56 7.88
C ILE A 57 -34.01 -23.47 8.88
N GLY A 58 -35.01 -23.76 9.71
CA GLY A 58 -35.50 -22.89 10.77
C GLY A 58 -36.97 -22.51 10.59
N ASN A 59 -37.31 -21.23 10.75
CA ASN A 59 -38.71 -20.81 10.82
C ASN A 59 -39.07 -19.63 9.90
N ASN A 60 -40.18 -19.71 9.18
CA ASN A 60 -40.71 -18.60 8.36
C ASN A 60 -39.71 -18.05 7.31
N ASN A 61 -38.90 -18.92 6.69
CA ASN A 61 -38.01 -18.50 5.60
C ASN A 61 -38.68 -18.69 4.22
N ASN A 62 -38.37 -17.82 3.27
CA ASN A 62 -38.89 -17.90 1.90
C ASN A 62 -37.74 -17.93 0.89
N ILE A 63 -37.65 -18.99 0.09
CA ILE A 63 -36.67 -19.15 -0.98
C ILE A 63 -37.43 -19.39 -2.28
N SER A 64 -37.47 -18.37 -3.14
CA SER A 64 -38.08 -18.47 -4.46
C SER A 64 -37.09 -18.69 -5.59
N SER A 65 -35.79 -18.68 -5.29
CA SER A 65 -34.71 -18.74 -6.27
C SER A 65 -34.01 -20.10 -6.32
N PHE A 66 -33.33 -20.38 -7.42
CA PHE A 66 -32.58 -21.64 -7.56
C PHE A 66 -31.28 -21.65 -6.73
N SER A 67 -30.84 -22.84 -6.32
CA SER A 67 -29.55 -23.11 -5.66
C SER A 67 -29.24 -22.18 -4.48
N SER A 68 -30.25 -21.92 -3.63
CA SER A 68 -30.10 -20.99 -2.51
C SER A 68 -30.35 -21.65 -1.16
N ILE A 69 -29.69 -21.15 -0.12
CA ILE A 69 -29.72 -21.73 1.22
C ILE A 69 -30.10 -20.66 2.23
N VAL A 70 -31.04 -20.97 3.12
CA VAL A 70 -31.35 -20.13 4.28
C VAL A 70 -31.30 -20.97 5.54
N ILE A 71 -30.52 -20.52 6.52
CA ILE A 71 -30.43 -21.09 7.86
C ILE A 71 -30.74 -19.98 8.86
N GLY A 72 -31.91 -20.02 9.49
CA GLY A 72 -32.33 -19.00 10.45
C GLY A 72 -33.84 -18.78 10.44
N SER A 73 -34.28 -17.53 10.56
CA SER A 73 -35.71 -17.23 10.62
C SER A 73 -36.11 -15.94 9.92
N TYR A 74 -37.32 -15.86 9.38
CA TYR A 74 -37.87 -14.64 8.78
C TYR A 74 -37.01 -14.06 7.64
N SER A 75 -36.31 -14.90 6.88
CA SER A 75 -35.40 -14.46 5.82
C SER A 75 -35.96 -14.77 4.43
N ASN A 76 -35.68 -13.88 3.46
CA ASN A 76 -36.19 -13.99 2.09
C ASN A 76 -35.03 -14.00 1.09
N VAL A 77 -35.03 -14.95 0.15
CA VAL A 77 -34.08 -15.01 -0.97
C VAL A 77 -34.85 -15.10 -2.29
N TYR A 78 -34.74 -14.05 -3.10
CA TYR A 78 -35.46 -13.92 -4.36
C TYR A 78 -34.61 -14.23 -5.60
N THR A 79 -33.29 -14.29 -5.48
CA THR A 79 -32.37 -14.54 -6.61
C THR A 79 -31.32 -15.61 -6.27
N GLY A 80 -30.87 -16.33 -7.31
CA GLY A 80 -30.18 -17.61 -7.15
C GLY A 80 -28.76 -17.52 -6.61
N ASN A 81 -28.19 -18.69 -6.33
CA ASN A 81 -26.82 -18.87 -5.85
C ASN A 81 -26.49 -18.07 -4.58
N SER A 82 -27.47 -17.92 -3.68
CA SER A 82 -27.36 -17.02 -2.54
C SER A 82 -27.57 -17.74 -1.21
N THR A 83 -26.91 -17.26 -0.17
CA THR A 83 -26.95 -17.89 1.16
C THR A 83 -27.26 -16.87 2.25
N ILE A 84 -28.18 -17.20 3.15
CA ILE A 84 -28.39 -16.47 4.40
C ILE A 84 -28.15 -17.42 5.58
N ILE A 85 -27.30 -17.00 6.52
CA ILE A 85 -27.17 -17.61 7.85
C ILE A 85 -27.48 -16.50 8.87
N GLY A 86 -28.61 -16.63 9.56
CA GLY A 86 -29.18 -15.60 10.43
C GLY A 86 -30.64 -15.29 10.05
N GLY A 87 -31.23 -14.29 10.70
CA GLY A 87 -32.66 -14.02 10.61
C GLY A 87 -33.05 -12.59 10.26
N GLY A 88 -34.26 -12.41 9.74
CA GLY A 88 -34.81 -11.12 9.35
C GLY A 88 -34.08 -10.47 8.17
N SER A 89 -33.40 -11.26 7.34
CA SER A 89 -32.54 -10.75 6.26
C SER A 89 -33.16 -10.98 4.88
N THR A 90 -32.85 -10.12 3.92
CA THR A 90 -33.42 -10.20 2.57
C THR A 90 -32.34 -10.07 1.51
N ILE A 91 -32.36 -10.96 0.51
CA ILE A 91 -31.60 -10.83 -0.74
C ILE A 91 -32.62 -10.53 -1.84
N ASN A 92 -32.61 -9.28 -2.33
CA ASN A 92 -33.61 -8.75 -3.25
C ASN A 92 -33.56 -9.42 -4.63
N ASN A 93 -34.62 -9.20 -5.41
CA ASN A 93 -34.67 -9.66 -6.79
C ASN A 93 -33.56 -9.01 -7.64
N GLY A 94 -32.95 -9.76 -8.55
CA GLY A 94 -31.81 -9.32 -9.36
C GLY A 94 -30.47 -9.33 -8.63
N CYS A 95 -30.40 -9.81 -7.38
CA CYS A 95 -29.19 -9.80 -6.55
C CYS A 95 -28.62 -11.21 -6.37
N SER A 96 -27.95 -11.74 -7.39
CA SER A 96 -27.39 -13.10 -7.37
C SER A 96 -26.07 -13.20 -6.62
N GLU A 97 -25.65 -14.43 -6.31
CA GLU A 97 -24.29 -14.75 -5.82
C GLU A 97 -23.93 -13.98 -4.54
N SER A 98 -24.90 -13.92 -3.62
CA SER A 98 -24.85 -13.02 -2.48
C SER A 98 -25.01 -13.75 -1.16
N TYR A 99 -24.34 -13.25 -0.13
CA TYR A 99 -24.16 -13.95 1.14
C TYR A 99 -24.44 -13.03 2.32
N ILE A 100 -25.29 -13.47 3.25
CA ILE A 100 -25.54 -12.78 4.52
C ILE A 100 -25.19 -13.72 5.66
N PHE A 101 -24.32 -13.26 6.56
CA PHE A 101 -23.99 -13.90 7.82
C PHE A 101 -24.34 -12.93 8.96
N GLY A 102 -25.56 -13.06 9.48
CA GLY A 102 -26.10 -12.22 10.54
C GLY A 102 -27.55 -11.83 10.32
N ASN A 103 -28.03 -10.84 11.08
CA ASN A 103 -29.45 -10.56 11.24
C ASN A 103 -29.85 -9.18 10.72
N GLY A 104 -31.06 -9.09 10.17
CA GLY A 104 -31.67 -7.81 9.83
C GLY A 104 -30.97 -7.07 8.68
N SER A 105 -30.33 -7.78 7.77
CA SER A 105 -29.51 -7.20 6.69
C SER A 105 -30.19 -7.34 5.33
N VAL A 106 -29.88 -6.43 4.40
CA VAL A 106 -30.51 -6.37 3.08
C VAL A 106 -29.45 -6.28 1.98
N ILE A 107 -29.44 -7.25 1.08
CA ILE A 107 -28.62 -7.17 -0.14
C ILE A 107 -29.47 -6.60 -1.27
N GLY A 108 -29.06 -5.45 -1.79
CA GLY A 108 -29.72 -4.75 -2.90
C GLY A 108 -28.99 -4.85 -4.24
N ASN A 109 -27.85 -5.54 -4.29
CA ASN A 109 -27.02 -5.72 -5.49
C ASN A 109 -26.34 -7.10 -5.50
N SER A 110 -25.94 -7.60 -6.67
CA SER A 110 -25.26 -8.90 -6.80
C SER A 110 -23.83 -8.90 -6.27
N ASN A 111 -23.32 -10.11 -6.01
CA ASN A 111 -21.93 -10.36 -5.60
C ASN A 111 -21.56 -9.71 -4.27
N CYS A 112 -22.51 -9.59 -3.34
CA CYS A 112 -22.30 -8.94 -2.05
C CYS A 112 -22.14 -9.97 -0.92
N MET A 113 -21.33 -9.64 0.07
CA MET A 113 -21.20 -10.38 1.33
C MET A 113 -21.41 -9.43 2.51
N LEU A 114 -22.42 -9.69 3.33
CA LEU A 114 -22.72 -8.91 4.54
C LEU A 114 -22.45 -9.78 5.77
N ILE A 115 -21.59 -9.33 6.67
CA ILE A 115 -21.28 -10.05 7.92
C ILE A 115 -21.56 -9.14 9.11
N GLY A 116 -22.67 -9.41 9.81
CA GLY A 116 -23.08 -8.67 10.99
C GLY A 116 -24.56 -8.28 11.01
N HIS A 117 -24.89 -7.18 11.68
CA HIS A 117 -26.28 -6.82 11.99
C HIS A 117 -26.69 -5.51 11.33
N ARG A 118 -27.85 -5.47 10.66
CA ARG A 118 -28.37 -4.25 10.02
C ARG A 118 -27.39 -3.65 9.02
N LEU A 119 -26.99 -4.46 8.06
CA LEU A 119 -26.13 -4.06 6.95
C LEU A 119 -26.94 -3.94 5.66
N GLN A 120 -26.55 -3.02 4.78
CA GLN A 120 -27.18 -2.90 3.46
C GLN A 120 -26.15 -2.69 2.36
N SER A 121 -26.22 -3.51 1.29
CA SER A 121 -25.41 -3.24 0.09
C SER A 121 -26.13 -2.26 -0.85
N ALA A 122 -25.50 -1.11 -1.10
CA ALA A 122 -25.97 -0.12 -2.07
C ALA A 122 -25.19 -0.14 -3.40
N ALA A 123 -24.19 -1.00 -3.54
CA ALA A 123 -23.56 -1.34 -4.82
C ALA A 123 -23.18 -2.84 -4.88
N GLY A 124 -22.87 -3.36 -6.07
CA GLY A 124 -22.47 -4.75 -6.26
C GLY A 124 -21.01 -5.04 -5.89
N SER A 125 -20.64 -6.32 -5.80
CA SER A 125 -19.24 -6.73 -5.53
C SER A 125 -18.66 -6.10 -4.25
N GLN A 126 -19.42 -6.14 -3.15
CA GLN A 126 -19.05 -5.51 -1.88
C GLN A 126 -18.91 -6.53 -0.76
N ILE A 127 -18.03 -6.24 0.19
CA ILE A 127 -18.03 -6.87 1.51
C ILE A 127 -18.34 -5.79 2.55
N ILE A 128 -19.33 -6.00 3.40
CA ILE A 128 -19.65 -5.09 4.51
C ILE A 128 -19.60 -5.86 5.82
N LEU A 129 -18.83 -5.34 6.79
CA LEU A 129 -18.63 -5.95 8.10
C LEU A 129 -19.08 -5.01 9.22
N GLY A 130 -19.78 -5.54 10.21
CA GLY A 130 -20.02 -4.87 11.49
C GLY A 130 -21.49 -4.65 11.83
N SER A 131 -21.90 -3.45 12.23
CA SER A 131 -23.28 -3.20 12.66
C SER A 131 -23.80 -1.81 12.31
N GLY A 132 -25.05 -1.75 11.82
CA GLY A 132 -25.81 -0.51 11.71
C GLY A 132 -26.49 -0.11 13.02
N PRO A 133 -26.86 1.18 13.20
CA PRO A 133 -27.57 1.64 14.38
C PRO A 133 -29.05 1.24 14.37
N GLY A 134 -29.73 1.42 15.50
CA GLY A 134 -31.19 1.30 15.56
C GLY A 134 -31.86 2.28 14.59
N GLY A 135 -32.77 1.78 13.74
CA GLY A 135 -33.44 2.59 12.71
C GLY A 135 -32.64 2.84 11.42
N GLY A 136 -31.36 2.46 11.37
CA GLY A 136 -30.51 2.61 10.18
C GLY A 136 -29.81 1.32 9.76
N PHE A 137 -29.06 1.39 8.67
CA PHE A 137 -28.15 0.35 8.20
C PHE A 137 -26.76 0.92 8.02
N LEU A 138 -25.72 0.14 8.32
CA LEU A 138 -24.40 0.42 7.76
C LEU A 138 -24.45 0.11 6.25
N THR A 139 -24.09 1.10 5.43
CA THR A 139 -24.16 0.99 3.98
C THR A 139 -22.91 1.55 3.31
N SER A 140 -22.66 1.09 2.08
CA SER A 140 -21.65 1.63 1.17
C SER A 140 -22.21 1.61 -0.25
N ASN A 141 -21.97 2.67 -1.01
CA ASN A 141 -22.38 2.81 -2.40
C ASN A 141 -21.24 2.59 -3.41
N LYS A 142 -20.11 2.00 -2.98
CA LYS A 142 -18.93 1.78 -3.83
C LYS A 142 -18.80 0.34 -4.27
N MET A 143 -18.84 0.09 -5.57
CA MET A 143 -18.56 -1.23 -6.13
C MET A 143 -17.13 -1.68 -5.80
N HIS A 144 -16.88 -3.00 -5.79
CA HIS A 144 -15.54 -3.58 -5.59
C HIS A 144 -14.84 -3.07 -4.33
N SER A 145 -15.53 -3.11 -3.19
CA SER A 145 -15.04 -2.52 -1.95
C SER A 145 -15.28 -3.36 -0.70
N LEU A 146 -14.50 -3.06 0.34
CA LEU A 146 -14.72 -3.50 1.72
C LEU A 146 -15.09 -2.29 2.57
N ALA A 147 -16.20 -2.39 3.31
CA ALA A 147 -16.65 -1.39 4.27
C ALA A 147 -16.78 -2.01 5.67
N VAL A 148 -16.26 -1.32 6.68
CA VAL A 148 -16.32 -1.78 8.08
C VAL A 148 -16.79 -0.63 8.97
N GLY A 149 -17.76 -0.89 9.83
CA GLY A 149 -18.29 0.09 10.78
C GLY A 149 -19.16 -0.55 11.85
N PHE A 150 -19.29 0.11 13.00
CA PHE A 150 -20.10 -0.39 14.12
C PHE A 150 -20.98 0.74 14.64
N LEU A 151 -22.26 0.44 14.84
CA LEU A 151 -23.30 1.40 15.26
C LEU A 151 -23.30 2.69 14.43
N SER A 152 -22.99 2.58 13.14
CA SER A 152 -22.89 3.71 12.21
C SER A 152 -23.60 3.41 10.90
N THR A 153 -24.12 4.45 10.23
CA THR A 153 -24.68 4.33 8.87
C THR A 153 -23.61 4.49 7.78
N VAL A 154 -22.41 4.88 8.16
CA VAL A 154 -21.26 5.11 7.26
C VAL A 154 -20.04 4.32 7.71
N PRO A 155 -19.16 3.90 6.78
CA PRO A 155 -17.98 3.11 7.15
C PRO A 155 -16.96 3.93 7.94
N THR A 156 -16.39 3.30 8.97
CA THR A 156 -15.21 3.78 9.69
C THR A 156 -13.93 3.39 8.96
N PHE A 157 -13.85 2.17 8.43
CA PHE A 157 -12.71 1.71 7.63
C PHE A 157 -13.21 1.27 6.25
N PHE A 158 -12.50 1.71 5.21
CA PHE A 158 -12.90 1.46 3.84
C PHE A 158 -11.69 1.08 2.98
N VAL A 159 -11.85 0.07 2.13
CA VAL A 159 -10.90 -0.30 1.08
C VAL A 159 -11.61 -0.23 -0.26
N GLY A 160 -11.11 0.64 -1.14
CA GLY A 160 -11.68 0.86 -2.47
C GLY A 160 -11.03 0.01 -3.55
N GLU A 161 -11.69 0.01 -4.71
CA GLU A 161 -11.23 -0.66 -5.92
C GLU A 161 -9.82 -0.20 -6.34
N SER A 162 -9.08 -1.11 -6.97
CA SER A 162 -7.86 -0.73 -7.67
C SER A 162 -8.16 -0.02 -8.99
N PRO A 163 -7.43 1.06 -9.33
CA PRO A 163 -7.60 1.72 -10.63
C PRO A 163 -7.05 0.90 -11.82
N SER A 164 -6.45 -0.28 -11.62
CA SER A 164 -6.14 -1.28 -12.66
C SER A 164 -5.68 -2.63 -12.05
N SER A 165 -5.62 -3.69 -12.86
CA SER A 165 -5.17 -5.04 -12.42
C SER A 165 -3.73 -5.13 -11.91
N ILE A 166 -2.89 -4.12 -12.17
CA ILE A 166 -1.49 -4.05 -11.75
C ILE A 166 -1.23 -3.01 -10.67
N ARG A 167 -2.29 -2.35 -10.18
CA ARG A 167 -2.22 -1.37 -9.10
C ARG A 167 -2.96 -1.90 -7.88
N THR A 168 -2.80 -1.20 -6.77
CA THR A 168 -3.58 -1.44 -5.55
C THR A 168 -4.62 -0.34 -5.38
N GLY A 169 -5.71 -0.67 -4.69
CA GLY A 169 -6.70 0.30 -4.23
C GLY A 169 -6.13 1.30 -3.22
N LYS A 170 -7.05 2.02 -2.59
CA LYS A 170 -6.75 3.00 -1.54
C LYS A 170 -7.54 2.62 -0.28
N VAL A 171 -7.00 3.00 0.87
CA VAL A 171 -7.59 2.73 2.19
C VAL A 171 -7.95 4.06 2.85
N SER A 172 -9.05 4.08 3.56
CA SER A 172 -9.45 5.22 4.38
C SER A 172 -9.96 4.85 5.76
N ILE A 173 -9.78 5.80 6.68
CA ILE A 173 -10.32 5.78 8.04
C ILE A 173 -11.13 7.06 8.26
N GLY A 174 -12.35 6.91 8.76
CA GLY A 174 -13.31 7.98 9.05
C GLY A 174 -14.08 8.43 7.80
N ASN A 175 -15.40 8.25 7.85
CA ASN A 175 -16.43 8.49 6.82
C ASN A 175 -15.94 9.06 5.46
N THR A 176 -15.17 8.26 4.71
CA THR A 176 -14.72 8.61 3.37
C THR A 176 -14.58 7.37 2.50
N THR A 177 -15.41 7.30 1.46
CA THR A 177 -15.44 6.21 0.48
C THR A 177 -14.75 6.58 -0.85
N ASP A 178 -14.15 7.77 -0.92
CA ASP A 178 -13.34 8.23 -2.06
C ASP A 178 -11.99 8.81 -1.58
N PRO A 179 -11.08 7.95 -1.10
CA PRO A 179 -9.79 8.37 -0.56
C PRO A 179 -8.92 9.10 -1.60
N GLN A 180 -8.32 10.22 -1.21
CA GLN A 180 -7.48 11.03 -2.09
C GLN A 180 -6.01 10.58 -2.08
N ALA A 181 -5.53 9.99 -0.99
CA ALA A 181 -4.21 9.38 -0.85
C ALA A 181 -4.28 7.85 -0.67
N LYS A 182 -3.14 7.15 -0.68
CA LYS A 182 -3.07 5.69 -0.46
C LYS A 182 -3.68 5.27 0.88
N LEU A 183 -3.39 6.06 1.92
CA LEU A 183 -4.08 6.07 3.19
C LEU A 183 -4.66 7.48 3.38
N HIS A 184 -5.97 7.59 3.60
CA HIS A 184 -6.65 8.85 3.87
C HIS A 184 -7.40 8.75 5.21
N ILE A 185 -6.97 9.52 6.21
CA ILE A 185 -7.66 9.65 7.50
C ILE A 185 -8.45 10.95 7.44
N ARG A 186 -9.76 10.87 7.62
CA ARG A 186 -10.68 12.01 7.61
C ARG A 186 -11.52 11.97 8.87
N ALA A 187 -11.51 13.05 9.63
CA ALA A 187 -12.38 13.19 10.79
C ALA A 187 -13.78 13.68 10.40
N ASP A 188 -14.75 13.42 11.27
CA ASP A 188 -16.06 14.06 11.22
C ASP A 188 -15.94 15.53 11.70
N ALA A 189 -17.00 16.33 11.48
CA ALA A 189 -16.93 17.79 11.59
C ALA A 189 -16.52 18.37 12.96
N ALA A 190 -16.57 17.56 14.04
CA ALA A 190 -16.26 17.98 15.40
C ALA A 190 -15.06 17.21 16.00
N GLU A 191 -14.24 16.58 15.15
CA GLU A 191 -13.13 15.74 15.56
C GLU A 191 -11.84 16.11 14.80
N ASP A 192 -10.69 15.80 15.40
CA ASP A 192 -9.39 15.97 14.75
C ASP A 192 -9.00 14.71 13.98
N ALA A 193 -8.49 14.88 12.76
CA ALA A 193 -7.92 13.80 11.96
C ALA A 193 -6.48 13.51 12.41
N SER A 194 -6.33 12.90 13.59
CA SER A 194 -5.03 12.64 14.22
C SER A 194 -4.47 11.25 13.90
N LEU A 195 -3.14 11.14 13.80
CA LEU A 195 -2.41 9.87 13.79
C LEU A 195 -1.44 9.84 14.98
N LEU A 196 -1.69 8.94 15.93
CA LEU A 196 -0.79 8.67 17.04
C LEU A 196 0.06 7.43 16.73
N LEU A 197 1.38 7.58 16.75
CA LEU A 197 2.34 6.47 16.69
C LEU A 197 3.00 6.34 18.07
N GLU A 198 2.68 5.27 18.80
CA GLU A 198 3.17 5.05 20.16
C GLU A 198 4.08 3.83 20.25
N ALA A 199 5.27 4.01 20.83
CA ALA A 199 6.21 2.95 21.14
C ALA A 199 6.25 2.77 22.67
N THR A 200 5.90 1.58 23.15
CA THR A 200 5.60 1.32 24.57
C THR A 200 6.79 0.83 25.40
N GLY A 201 7.99 0.76 24.81
CA GLY A 201 9.20 0.24 25.46
C GLY A 201 10.29 1.29 25.67
N THR A 202 11.19 1.04 26.62
CA THR A 202 12.42 1.84 26.79
C THR A 202 13.29 1.79 25.55
N ASN A 203 13.85 2.94 25.16
CA ASN A 203 14.68 3.11 23.97
C ASN A 203 14.01 2.64 22.67
N LYS A 204 12.68 2.75 22.58
CA LYS A 204 11.93 2.51 21.35
C LYS A 204 11.55 3.84 20.70
N ILE A 205 11.45 3.82 19.38
CA ILE A 205 11.20 5.01 18.55
C ILE A 205 9.94 4.74 17.75
N SER A 206 8.99 5.66 17.82
CA SER A 206 7.94 5.82 16.81
C SER A 206 8.48 6.70 15.70
N SER A 207 8.46 6.23 14.46
CA SER A 207 9.01 6.98 13.33
C SER A 207 8.09 6.97 12.11
N PHE A 208 8.21 8.03 11.32
CA PHE A 208 7.64 8.12 9.98
C PHE A 208 8.79 8.19 8.98
N ILE A 209 9.02 7.10 8.24
CA ILE A 209 10.18 6.93 7.36
C ILE A 209 9.71 6.93 5.89
N MET A 210 10.36 7.74 5.04
CA MET A 210 10.05 7.88 3.62
C MET A 210 11.27 7.48 2.77
N ALA A 211 11.06 6.74 1.68
CA ALA A 211 12.13 6.25 0.81
C ALA A 211 11.69 6.14 -0.66
N GLY A 212 12.66 6.05 -1.59
CA GLY A 212 12.43 5.85 -3.04
C GLY A 212 12.18 7.12 -3.85
N GLY A 213 11.93 8.27 -3.21
CA GLY A 213 11.70 9.55 -3.85
C GLY A 213 11.81 10.73 -2.89
N GLN A 214 11.50 11.94 -3.36
CA GLN A 214 11.48 13.15 -2.53
C GLN A 214 10.41 13.03 -1.44
N ALA A 215 10.80 13.29 -0.19
CA ALA A 215 9.89 13.44 0.93
C ALA A 215 9.26 14.84 0.95
N TYR A 216 7.96 14.91 1.20
CA TYR A 216 7.22 16.16 1.37
C TYR A 216 6.35 16.08 2.62
N LEU A 217 6.51 17.06 3.52
CA LEU A 217 5.66 17.29 4.69
C LEU A 217 5.10 18.69 4.58
N GLY A 218 3.78 18.85 4.63
CA GLY A 218 3.15 20.15 4.41
C GLY A 218 1.64 20.13 4.55
N THR A 219 1.04 21.30 4.35
CA THR A 219 -0.41 21.50 4.36
C THR A 219 -0.94 21.55 2.93
N ALA A 220 -2.16 21.01 2.72
CA ALA A 220 -2.80 21.06 1.40
C ALA A 220 -3.46 22.42 1.12
N SER A 221 -3.77 23.20 2.16
CA SER A 221 -4.40 24.51 2.05
C SER A 221 -3.38 25.61 2.29
N ASN A 222 -3.40 26.64 1.45
CA ASN A 222 -2.47 27.76 1.47
C ASN A 222 -2.62 28.72 2.66
N ASN A 223 -3.66 28.53 3.47
CA ASN A 223 -3.96 29.34 4.66
C ASN A 223 -3.72 28.59 5.98
N HIS A 224 -3.14 27.39 5.94
CA HIS A 224 -2.83 26.61 7.14
C HIS A 224 -1.32 26.47 7.32
N SER A 225 -0.81 26.93 8.46
CA SER A 225 0.59 26.89 8.83
C SER A 225 1.06 25.46 9.14
N LEU A 226 2.38 25.22 9.11
CA LEU A 226 2.98 23.95 9.51
C LEU A 226 3.75 24.12 10.83
N SER A 227 3.46 23.27 11.80
CA SER A 227 4.10 23.30 13.13
C SER A 227 4.81 21.99 13.46
N PHE A 228 5.96 22.08 14.11
CA PHE A 228 6.66 20.97 14.75
C PHE A 228 6.58 21.15 16.25
N VAL A 229 5.90 20.22 16.93
CA VAL A 229 5.47 20.36 18.33
C VAL A 229 6.14 19.33 19.24
N THR A 230 6.35 19.69 20.51
CA THR A 230 6.70 18.73 21.57
C THR A 230 5.79 18.87 22.78
N GLY A 231 5.55 17.77 23.49
CA GLY A 231 4.61 17.74 24.62
C GLY A 231 3.16 18.05 24.21
N GLY A 232 2.79 17.76 22.96
CA GLY A 232 1.44 17.95 22.41
C GLY A 232 1.04 19.40 22.09
N THR A 233 1.71 20.40 22.71
CA THR A 233 1.27 21.80 22.64
C THR A 233 2.40 22.81 22.43
N ASN A 234 3.67 22.44 22.64
CA ASN A 234 4.77 23.40 22.53
C ASN A 234 5.33 23.43 21.11
N THR A 235 4.99 24.44 20.34
CA THR A 235 5.58 24.67 19.01
C THR A 235 7.05 25.02 19.12
N ARG A 236 7.92 24.19 18.52
CA ARG A 236 9.37 24.38 18.46
C ARG A 236 9.81 25.04 17.17
N MET A 237 9.18 24.66 16.06
CA MET A 237 9.36 25.28 14.75
C MET A 237 7.99 25.52 14.12
N PHE A 238 7.84 26.67 13.48
CA PHE A 238 6.60 27.11 12.83
C PHE A 238 6.90 27.66 11.44
N ILE A 239 6.06 27.34 10.46
CA ILE A 239 6.09 27.93 9.11
C ILE A 239 4.74 28.59 8.88
N ASN A 240 4.74 29.92 8.82
CA ASN A 240 3.54 30.72 8.69
C ASN A 240 2.94 30.61 7.27
N ALA A 241 1.66 30.30 7.16
CA ALA A 241 0.98 30.14 5.88
C ALA A 241 0.84 31.42 5.05
N ALA A 242 0.70 32.59 5.69
CA ALA A 242 0.44 33.84 5.00
C ALA A 242 1.68 34.38 4.29
N ASN A 243 2.88 34.18 4.86
CA ASN A 243 4.12 34.80 4.38
C ASN A 243 5.30 33.82 4.19
N GLY A 244 5.19 32.58 4.66
CA GLY A 244 6.26 31.58 4.60
C GLY A 244 7.41 31.82 5.56
N ASN A 245 7.26 32.73 6.53
CA ASN A 245 8.27 32.99 7.54
C ASN A 245 8.43 31.78 8.47
N ILE A 246 9.67 31.47 8.82
CA ILE A 246 10.03 30.38 9.72
C ILE A 246 10.36 30.95 11.09
N GLY A 247 9.64 30.50 12.12
CA GLY A 247 9.93 30.79 13.51
C GLY A 247 10.50 29.57 14.23
N ILE A 248 11.63 29.73 14.91
CA ILE A 248 12.16 28.79 15.89
C ILE A 248 11.83 29.37 17.27
N GLY A 249 10.93 28.71 18.00
CA GLY A 249 10.37 29.20 19.27
C GLY A 249 9.36 30.36 19.13
N SER A 250 8.89 30.68 17.91
CA SER A 250 7.88 31.72 17.66
C SER A 250 6.83 31.27 16.66
N GLU A 251 5.55 31.51 16.96
CA GLU A 251 4.41 31.29 16.03
C GLU A 251 4.06 32.56 15.23
N GLU A 252 4.64 33.70 15.60
CA GLU A 252 4.45 34.99 14.90
C GLU A 252 5.80 35.54 14.41
N PRO A 253 6.46 34.87 13.46
CA PRO A 253 7.76 35.31 12.98
C PRO A 253 7.67 36.60 12.14
N VAL A 254 8.42 37.63 12.54
CA VAL A 254 8.43 38.95 11.87
C VAL A 254 9.48 39.07 10.76
N ALA A 255 10.32 38.04 10.59
CA ALA A 255 11.32 37.93 9.54
C ALA A 255 11.25 36.54 8.88
N ARG A 256 11.86 36.39 7.70
CA ARG A 256 11.84 35.11 6.95
C ARG A 256 12.37 33.93 7.77
N LEU A 257 13.35 34.18 8.63
CA LEU A 257 13.81 33.26 9.66
C LEU A 257 13.97 34.05 10.96
N GLN A 258 13.33 33.60 12.04
CA GLN A 258 13.47 34.18 13.37
C GLN A 258 13.79 33.07 14.39
N VAL A 259 14.81 33.30 15.21
CA VAL A 259 15.06 32.54 16.45
C VAL A 259 14.62 33.45 17.61
N LYS A 260 13.61 33.02 18.38
CA LYS A 260 13.06 33.80 19.50
C LYS A 260 13.64 33.32 20.83
N ASP A 261 14.04 34.27 21.67
CA ASP A 261 14.53 34.06 23.03
C ASP A 261 15.66 33.02 23.14
N GLY A 262 16.51 32.93 22.11
CA GLY A 262 17.62 31.98 22.04
C GLY A 262 18.73 32.42 21.09
N ASP A 263 19.89 31.78 21.25
CA ASP A 263 21.10 32.08 20.47
C ASP A 263 21.21 31.19 19.22
N ILE A 264 22.03 31.61 18.26
CA ILE A 264 22.49 30.78 17.15
C ILE A 264 23.91 30.32 17.46
N PHE A 265 24.09 29.02 17.71
CA PHE A 265 25.39 28.42 17.96
C PHE A 265 25.95 27.76 16.69
N VAL A 266 27.11 28.21 16.23
CA VAL A 266 27.81 27.69 15.04
C VAL A 266 29.12 27.04 15.48
N GLU A 267 29.18 25.71 15.45
CA GLU A 267 30.29 24.93 16.02
C GLU A 267 31.51 24.83 15.09
N ASP A 268 31.31 24.67 13.78
CA ASP A 268 32.40 24.66 12.81
C ASP A 268 32.98 26.07 12.64
N ILE A 269 34.19 26.28 13.15
CA ILE A 269 34.91 27.58 13.12
C ILE A 269 35.11 28.13 11.69
N ASN A 270 34.99 27.30 10.66
CA ASN A 270 35.10 27.72 9.26
C ASN A 270 33.75 28.15 8.66
N ARG A 271 32.67 28.13 9.46
CA ARG A 271 31.29 28.48 9.09
C ARG A 271 30.84 29.71 9.86
N GLY A 272 29.81 30.36 9.32
CA GLY A 272 29.26 31.60 9.86
C GLY A 272 28.11 32.08 9.01
N ILE A 273 27.83 33.39 9.06
CA ILE A 273 26.71 34.00 8.33
C ILE A 273 27.21 34.44 6.95
N ILE A 274 26.51 34.04 5.89
CA ILE A 274 26.79 34.55 4.54
C ILE A 274 25.74 35.59 4.16
N MET A 275 26.18 36.78 3.79
CA MET A 275 25.32 37.88 3.37
C MET A 275 25.77 38.41 2.01
N LYS A 276 24.80 38.82 1.19
CA LYS A 276 25.07 39.47 -0.11
C LYS A 276 25.06 40.98 0.08
N SER A 277 26.15 41.65 -0.27
CA SER A 277 26.25 43.11 -0.25
C SER A 277 25.58 43.73 -1.51
N PRO A 278 25.26 45.04 -1.49
CA PRO A 278 24.59 45.72 -2.61
C PRO A 278 25.34 45.68 -3.95
N ASP A 279 26.66 45.53 -3.93
CA ASP A 279 27.52 45.36 -5.11
C ASP A 279 27.43 43.96 -5.74
N GLY A 280 26.63 43.06 -5.13
CA GLY A 280 26.43 41.70 -5.59
C GLY A 280 27.39 40.67 -5.00
N ASN A 281 28.40 41.10 -4.22
CA ASN A 281 29.37 40.21 -3.59
C ASN A 281 28.76 39.46 -2.40
N CYS A 282 29.19 38.21 -2.18
CA CYS A 282 28.85 37.46 -0.98
C CYS A 282 29.99 37.56 0.05
N TRP A 283 29.65 37.72 1.32
CA TRP A 283 30.61 37.82 2.43
C TRP A 283 30.27 36.81 3.50
N ARG A 284 31.24 36.02 3.94
CA ARG A 284 31.10 35.16 5.13
C ARG A 284 31.67 35.89 6.34
N GLY A 285 30.84 36.16 7.34
CA GLY A 285 31.25 36.65 8.65
C GLY A 285 31.53 35.49 9.60
N VAL A 286 32.75 35.43 10.16
CA VAL A 286 33.17 34.50 11.21
C VAL A 286 33.77 35.28 12.38
N LEU A 287 33.81 34.70 13.59
CA LEU A 287 34.47 35.31 14.75
C LEU A 287 35.95 34.94 14.78
N ASN A 288 36.82 35.92 15.00
CA ASN A 288 38.23 35.67 15.32
C ASN A 288 38.43 35.41 16.82
N ASN A 289 39.65 35.05 17.22
CA ASN A 289 40.00 34.76 18.62
C ASN A 289 39.90 35.99 19.56
N SER A 290 39.69 37.19 19.02
CA SER A 290 39.44 38.41 19.79
C SER A 290 37.94 38.74 19.91
N GLY A 291 37.06 37.87 19.42
CA GLY A 291 35.60 38.07 19.43
C GLY A 291 35.10 39.08 18.40
N GLN A 292 35.91 39.41 17.39
CA GLN A 292 35.52 40.33 16.31
C GLN A 292 35.01 39.55 15.10
N LEU A 293 33.97 40.08 14.45
CA LEU A 293 33.48 39.54 13.18
C LEU A 293 34.42 39.94 12.04
N GLU A 294 35.03 38.95 11.40
CA GLU A 294 35.84 39.09 10.21
C GLU A 294 35.05 38.60 8.99
N PHE A 295 35.05 39.41 7.93
CA PHE A 295 34.35 39.11 6.69
C PHE A 295 35.33 38.73 5.59
N THR A 296 35.14 37.53 5.05
CA THR A 296 35.89 37.06 3.89
C THR A 296 35.00 37.11 2.65
N LEU A 297 35.50 37.73 1.58
CA LEU A 297 34.83 37.77 0.27
C LEU A 297 34.70 36.34 -0.28
N LEU A 298 33.50 36.00 -0.77
CA LEU A 298 33.19 34.77 -1.48
C LEU A 298 32.90 35.11 -2.95
N PRO A 299 33.89 35.02 -3.86
CA PRO A 299 33.66 35.19 -5.29
C PRO A 299 32.55 34.23 -5.73
N ASP A 300 31.53 34.76 -6.40
CA ASP A 300 30.45 34.04 -7.07
C ASP A 300 29.37 33.40 -6.18
N CYS A 301 29.37 33.59 -4.87
CA CYS A 301 28.39 32.99 -3.95
C CYS A 301 28.28 31.44 -4.02
N ASN A 302 29.18 30.76 -4.74
CA ASN A 302 29.14 29.31 -5.00
C ASN A 302 29.38 28.46 -3.74
N MET A 303 29.85 29.08 -2.65
CA MET A 303 30.08 28.45 -1.34
C MET A 303 28.90 28.61 -0.36
N VAL A 304 27.76 29.15 -0.80
CA VAL A 304 26.51 29.25 0.00
C VAL A 304 25.85 27.88 0.11
N THR A 305 25.89 27.09 -0.94
CA THR A 305 25.63 25.66 -0.86
C THR A 305 26.90 25.00 -0.37
N GLY A 306 26.84 24.25 0.72
CA GLY A 306 27.87 23.26 0.98
C GLY A 306 27.97 22.37 -0.25
N SER A 307 28.95 22.60 -1.11
CA SER A 307 29.40 21.61 -2.08
C SER A 307 30.05 20.47 -1.32
N SER A 308 29.23 19.69 -0.63
CA SER A 308 29.38 18.25 -0.57
C SER A 308 28.64 17.66 -1.76
N VAL A 309 28.93 18.14 -2.97
CA VAL A 309 29.10 17.17 -4.03
C VAL A 309 30.45 16.54 -3.68
N LYS A 310 30.43 15.40 -2.99
CA LYS A 310 31.50 14.43 -3.25
C LYS A 310 31.30 14.03 -4.70
N GLN A 311 31.75 14.87 -5.61
CA GLN A 311 32.16 14.38 -6.91
C GLN A 311 33.37 13.58 -6.51
N ASP A 312 33.26 12.26 -6.52
CA ASP A 312 34.38 11.40 -6.19
C ASP A 312 35.47 11.77 -7.19
N VAL A 313 36.37 12.67 -6.76
CA VAL A 313 37.51 13.10 -7.56
C VAL A 313 38.24 11.80 -7.80
N ASN A 314 38.29 11.38 -9.06
CA ASN A 314 38.93 10.13 -9.44
C ASN A 314 40.27 10.04 -8.70
N PRO A 315 40.48 9.03 -7.83
CA PRO A 315 41.64 8.95 -6.94
C PRO A 315 42.94 8.59 -7.69
N GLY A 316 42.99 8.91 -8.99
CA GLY A 316 44.05 8.57 -9.91
C GLY A 316 43.94 7.16 -10.47
N VAL A 317 42.73 6.59 -10.56
CA VAL A 317 42.44 5.29 -11.18
C VAL A 317 42.12 5.49 -12.65
N VAL A 318 42.83 4.78 -13.53
CA VAL A 318 42.58 4.78 -14.97
C VAL A 318 42.39 3.36 -15.42
N VAL A 319 41.23 3.06 -16.00
CA VAL A 319 40.89 1.73 -16.50
C VAL A 319 40.92 1.70 -18.02
N ARG A 320 41.77 0.84 -18.60
CA ARG A 320 41.99 0.79 -20.06
C ARG A 320 42.39 -0.60 -20.57
N PRO A 321 42.02 -0.99 -21.79
CA PRO A 321 41.05 -0.32 -22.66
C PRO A 321 39.61 -0.50 -22.12
N ASN A 322 38.75 0.48 -22.38
CA ASN A 322 37.33 0.39 -22.10
C ASN A 322 36.56 0.95 -23.31
N PRO A 323 35.98 0.10 -24.19
CA PRO A 323 35.74 -1.34 -24.02
C PRO A 323 36.99 -2.25 -24.08
N ALA A 324 37.00 -3.36 -23.33
CA ALA A 324 38.06 -4.38 -23.32
C ALA A 324 37.67 -5.66 -24.08
N SER A 325 38.61 -6.26 -24.84
CA SER A 325 38.36 -7.48 -25.64
C SER A 325 39.17 -8.71 -25.24
N GLY A 326 39.98 -8.62 -24.17
CA GLY A 326 40.80 -9.76 -23.72
C GLY A 326 41.45 -9.51 -22.37
N PHE A 327 41.79 -8.26 -22.07
CA PHE A 327 42.28 -7.85 -20.76
C PHE A 327 41.86 -6.42 -20.45
N LEU A 328 41.93 -6.08 -19.17
CA LEU A 328 41.74 -4.75 -18.62
C LEU A 328 42.96 -4.38 -17.78
N MET A 329 43.52 -3.19 -17.98
CA MET A 329 44.52 -2.59 -17.09
C MET A 329 43.83 -1.65 -16.12
N VAL A 330 44.20 -1.77 -14.86
CA VAL A 330 43.84 -0.85 -13.78
C VAL A 330 45.11 -0.14 -13.35
N ASP A 331 45.26 1.10 -13.77
CA ASP A 331 46.41 1.93 -13.46
C ASP A 331 46.05 2.90 -12.33
N ILE A 332 46.83 2.90 -11.25
CA ILE A 332 46.67 3.75 -10.08
C ILE A 332 47.84 4.73 -10.05
N SER A 333 47.54 6.02 -9.90
CA SER A 333 48.57 7.06 -9.77
C SER A 333 49.45 6.82 -8.54
N ALA A 334 50.69 7.32 -8.56
CA ALA A 334 51.61 7.21 -7.41
C ALA A 334 51.03 7.85 -6.12
N ALA A 335 50.12 8.83 -6.23
CA ALA A 335 49.41 9.42 -5.10
C ALA A 335 48.32 8.50 -4.50
N GLY A 336 47.97 7.41 -5.20
CA GLY A 336 47.05 6.37 -4.77
C GLY A 336 47.73 5.06 -4.39
N GLU A 337 49.07 5.04 -4.32
CA GLU A 337 49.85 3.88 -3.90
C GLU A 337 49.39 3.41 -2.50
N HIS A 338 49.11 2.10 -2.37
CA HIS A 338 48.52 1.44 -1.19
C HIS A 338 47.07 1.79 -0.82
N ARG A 339 46.35 2.62 -1.59
CA ARG A 339 44.92 2.92 -1.30
C ARG A 339 43.97 1.77 -1.65
N PHE A 340 44.27 1.01 -2.69
CA PHE A 340 43.46 -0.12 -3.14
C PHE A 340 44.29 -1.39 -3.09
N THR A 341 43.77 -2.42 -2.44
CA THR A 341 44.46 -3.71 -2.24
C THR A 341 43.76 -4.87 -2.94
N ALA A 342 42.52 -4.66 -3.39
CA ALA A 342 41.73 -5.66 -4.08
C ALA A 342 40.81 -5.05 -5.14
N TYR A 343 40.38 -5.89 -6.08
CA TYR A 343 39.35 -5.57 -7.06
C TYR A 343 38.29 -6.67 -7.17
N LYS A 344 37.10 -6.28 -7.60
CA LYS A 344 35.99 -7.18 -7.99
C LYS A 344 35.35 -6.66 -9.26
N LEU A 345 35.07 -7.54 -10.20
CA LEU A 345 34.27 -7.26 -11.38
C LEU A 345 32.87 -7.84 -11.18
N LEU A 346 31.87 -6.97 -11.16
CA LEU A 346 30.46 -7.35 -10.99
C LEU A 346 29.71 -7.23 -12.32
N ASP A 347 28.81 -8.16 -12.61
CA ASP A 347 27.88 -8.02 -13.73
C ASP A 347 26.79 -6.98 -13.45
N SER A 348 25.93 -6.70 -14.44
CA SER A 348 24.84 -5.72 -14.30
C SER A 348 23.77 -6.10 -13.26
N ALA A 349 23.76 -7.34 -12.79
CA ALA A 349 22.89 -7.81 -11.71
C ALA A 349 23.60 -7.77 -10.32
N GLY A 350 24.85 -7.30 -10.27
CA GLY A 350 25.64 -7.20 -9.04
C GLY A 350 26.34 -8.50 -8.64
N LYS A 351 26.33 -9.53 -9.50
CA LYS A 351 26.99 -10.81 -9.20
C LYS A 351 28.49 -10.69 -9.51
N GLU A 352 29.31 -11.19 -8.59
CA GLU A 352 30.76 -11.27 -8.77
C GLU A 352 31.13 -12.25 -9.89
N VAL A 353 31.96 -11.76 -10.82
CA VAL A 353 32.42 -12.52 -11.99
C VAL A 353 33.90 -12.83 -11.88
N ILE A 354 34.72 -11.87 -11.46
CA ILE A 354 36.14 -12.02 -11.18
C ILE A 354 36.48 -11.19 -9.93
N SER A 355 37.41 -11.67 -9.11
CA SER A 355 38.04 -10.88 -8.05
C SER A 355 39.53 -11.18 -7.94
N GLY A 356 40.28 -10.26 -7.37
CA GLY A 356 41.73 -10.40 -7.20
C GLY A 356 42.35 -9.31 -6.36
N LYS A 357 43.68 -9.35 -6.23
CA LYS A 357 44.47 -8.37 -5.48
C LYS A 357 45.07 -7.31 -6.41
N ILE A 358 45.31 -6.13 -5.85
CA ILE A 358 46.10 -5.06 -6.47
C ILE A 358 47.42 -4.98 -5.71
N GLU A 359 48.48 -5.49 -6.32
CA GLU A 359 49.81 -5.57 -5.69
C GLU A 359 50.79 -4.53 -6.25
N GLN A 360 50.43 -3.89 -7.37
CA GLN A 360 51.24 -2.92 -8.08
C GLN A 360 50.37 -1.82 -8.69
N LEU A 361 50.99 -0.67 -8.99
CA LEU A 361 50.33 0.51 -9.56
C LEU A 361 49.68 0.24 -10.93
N SER A 362 50.03 -0.84 -11.62
CA SER A 362 49.39 -1.26 -12.86
C SER A 362 49.02 -2.74 -12.79
N THR A 363 47.73 -3.03 -12.61
CA THR A 363 47.22 -4.41 -12.48
C THR A 363 46.50 -4.83 -13.76
N ARG A 364 46.93 -5.95 -14.34
CA ARG A 364 46.29 -6.57 -15.51
C ARG A 364 45.27 -7.61 -15.04
N ILE A 365 44.05 -7.52 -15.57
CA ILE A 365 42.96 -8.46 -15.31
C ILE A 365 42.59 -9.14 -16.63
N GLU A 366 42.72 -10.47 -16.70
CA GLU A 366 42.37 -11.25 -17.88
C GLU A 366 40.85 -11.38 -18.01
N MET A 367 40.30 -10.96 -19.15
CA MET A 367 38.86 -10.97 -19.44
C MET A 367 38.42 -12.19 -20.24
N GLY A 368 39.32 -13.14 -20.52
CA GLY A 368 39.06 -14.29 -21.40
C GLY A 368 37.87 -15.16 -20.99
N SER A 369 37.55 -15.23 -19.69
CA SER A 369 36.38 -15.96 -19.16
C SER A 369 35.12 -15.11 -18.99
N VAL A 370 35.18 -13.80 -19.29
CA VAL A 370 34.10 -12.83 -19.09
C VAL A 370 33.32 -12.62 -20.39
N LYS A 371 32.00 -12.84 -20.35
CA LYS A 371 31.12 -12.66 -21.52
C LYS A 371 30.99 -11.17 -21.91
N ASN A 372 30.61 -10.90 -23.15
CA ASN A 372 30.33 -9.55 -23.63
C ASN A 372 29.20 -8.90 -22.80
N GLY A 373 29.39 -7.65 -22.36
CA GLY A 373 28.43 -6.98 -21.48
C GLY A 373 28.96 -5.73 -20.79
N ILE A 374 28.11 -5.15 -19.95
CA ILE A 374 28.46 -4.04 -19.05
C ILE A 374 28.75 -4.62 -17.67
N TYR A 375 29.88 -4.22 -17.10
CA TYR A 375 30.35 -4.63 -15.79
C TYR A 375 30.75 -3.42 -14.96
N PHE A 376 30.85 -3.62 -13.65
CA PHE A 376 31.36 -2.63 -12.71
C PHE A 376 32.61 -3.17 -12.05
N LEU A 377 33.74 -2.50 -12.25
CA LEU A 377 34.98 -2.79 -11.56
C LEU A 377 35.02 -2.01 -10.26
N HIS A 378 34.93 -2.74 -9.15
CA HIS A 378 35.07 -2.22 -7.79
C HIS A 378 36.50 -2.39 -7.32
N LEU A 379 37.10 -1.31 -6.83
CA LEU A 379 38.39 -1.32 -6.15
C LEU A 379 38.16 -1.05 -4.66
N SER A 380 38.82 -1.80 -3.79
CA SER A 380 38.70 -1.67 -2.33
C SER A 380 40.04 -1.70 -1.63
N GLY A 381 40.17 -0.94 -0.56
CA GLY A 381 41.24 -1.00 0.43
C GLY A 381 40.72 -0.68 1.83
N GLU A 382 41.60 -0.56 2.82
CA GLU A 382 41.26 -0.49 4.25
C GLU A 382 40.22 0.60 4.59
N ASN A 383 40.30 1.75 3.93
CA ASN A 383 39.32 2.86 4.06
C ASN A 383 39.03 3.54 2.71
N SER A 384 39.19 2.84 1.59
CA SER A 384 39.05 3.39 0.24
C SER A 384 38.21 2.50 -0.64
N PHE A 385 37.35 3.11 -1.45
CA PHE A 385 36.50 2.42 -2.41
C PHE A 385 36.37 3.26 -3.67
N TRP A 386 36.45 2.61 -4.83
CA TRP A 386 36.22 3.23 -6.14
C TRP A 386 35.48 2.27 -7.04
N SER A 387 34.65 2.78 -7.96
CA SER A 387 33.90 1.95 -8.90
C SER A 387 33.92 2.55 -10.28
N GLU A 388 34.22 1.74 -11.29
CA GLU A 388 34.29 2.18 -12.67
C GLU A 388 33.48 1.25 -13.58
N LYS A 389 32.67 1.84 -14.47
CA LYS A 389 31.91 1.07 -15.47
C LYS A 389 32.87 0.59 -16.55
N VAL A 390 32.88 -0.71 -16.82
CA VAL A 390 33.70 -1.34 -17.86
C VAL A 390 32.80 -2.06 -18.86
N ILE A 391 33.11 -1.93 -20.14
CA ILE A 391 32.41 -2.62 -21.22
C ILE A 391 33.32 -3.73 -21.75
N ILE A 392 32.84 -4.97 -21.76
CA ILE A 392 33.59 -6.11 -22.33
C ILE A 392 33.01 -6.48 -23.69
N ARG A 393 33.89 -6.62 -24.68
CA ARG A 393 33.62 -6.99 -26.07
C ARG A 393 34.73 -7.91 -26.59
N GLN A 394 34.63 -9.21 -26.31
CA GLN A 394 35.41 -10.26 -26.95
C GLN A 394 35.00 -10.45 -28.40
#